data_AF-A0A9D0KL22-F1
#
_entry.id   AF-A0A9D0KL22-F1
#
_cell.length_a   1.000
_cell.length_b   1.000
_cell.length_c   1.000
_cell.angle_alpha   90.00
_cell.angle_beta   90.00
_cell.angle_gamma   90.00
#
_symmetry.space_group_name_H-M   'P 1'
#
loop_
_entity.id
_entity.type
_entity.pdbx_description
1 polymer ?
#
loop_
_entity_poly.entity_id
_entity_poly.type
_entity_poly.pdbx_seq_one_letter_code
_entity_poly.pdbx_strand_id
1 'polypeptide(L)'
;ELSARGVPNAYGPQRFGNRADNHIVGYHLLRGDRDALSAMGIRFPSRRMHQFFISALQAALFNQVVAQRMEAGTLDSVVAGVIASKEETGGLFIVEVVEAERPRAASCEISATGPIYGYRMMEARGEAGALEGRILSQAGLTLEDFRAVRARGVRRPLRYHPGEVSYTADAEGVVITFFAPKGAFATMLLRELMKVPMAAID
;
A
#
# COMPACT_ATOMS: atom_id res chain seq x y z
N GLU A 1 -3.32 20.52 5.91
CA GLU A 1 -2.15 19.64 5.77
C GLU A 1 -2.36 18.51 4.76
N LEU A 2 -3.38 17.64 4.93
CA LEU A 2 -3.63 16.50 4.04
C LEU A 2 -3.83 16.89 2.56
N SER A 3 -4.45 18.03 2.27
CA SER A 3 -4.56 18.54 0.90
C SER A 3 -3.21 18.92 0.29
N ALA A 4 -2.22 19.31 1.09
CA ALA A 4 -0.90 19.68 0.60
C ALA A 4 0.04 18.47 0.50
N ARG A 5 0.06 17.62 1.53
CA ARG A 5 0.99 16.49 1.64
C ARG A 5 0.48 15.20 1.00
N GLY A 6 -0.84 15.13 0.73
CA GLY A 6 -1.54 13.92 0.34
C GLY A 6 -1.95 13.07 1.55
N VAL A 7 -2.76 12.05 1.28
CA VAL A 7 -3.25 11.08 2.27
C VAL A 7 -2.55 9.74 2.06
N PRO A 8 -2.12 9.03 3.12
CA PRO A 8 -1.56 7.68 3.00
C PRO A 8 -2.50 6.76 2.21
N ASN A 9 -1.96 6.07 1.20
CA ASN A 9 -2.72 5.24 0.28
C ASN A 9 -2.75 3.76 0.70
N ALA A 10 -2.69 3.51 2.01
CA ALA A 10 -2.78 2.18 2.60
C ALA A 10 -4.15 1.53 2.32
N TYR A 11 -4.18 0.21 2.33
CA TYR A 11 -5.41 -0.56 2.29
C TYR A 11 -6.08 -0.56 3.67
N GLY A 12 -7.36 -0.19 3.70
CA GLY A 12 -8.15 -0.19 4.93
C GLY A 12 -8.54 -1.59 5.43
N PRO A 13 -9.09 -1.70 6.66
CA PRO A 13 -9.47 -2.97 7.28
C PRO A 13 -10.38 -3.83 6.41
N GLN A 14 -11.23 -3.21 5.57
CA GLN A 14 -12.13 -3.89 4.65
C GLN A 14 -11.39 -4.83 3.68
N ARG A 15 -10.11 -4.56 3.38
CA ARG A 15 -9.27 -5.40 2.52
C ARG A 15 -8.94 -6.75 3.15
N PHE A 16 -8.94 -6.82 4.48
CA PHE A 16 -8.50 -7.98 5.25
C PHE A 16 -9.66 -8.86 5.72
N GLY A 17 -10.89 -8.53 5.31
CA GLY A 17 -12.09 -9.31 5.61
C GLY A 17 -12.58 -9.13 7.04
N ASN A 18 -13.74 -9.71 7.34
CA ASN A 18 -14.39 -9.53 8.65
C ASN A 18 -13.59 -10.10 9.81
N ARG A 19 -12.76 -11.12 9.56
CA ARG A 19 -11.87 -11.75 10.55
C ARG A 19 -10.48 -11.11 10.61
N ALA A 20 -10.21 -10.13 9.75
CA ALA A 20 -8.90 -9.51 9.55
C ALA A 20 -7.74 -10.47 9.17
N ASP A 21 -8.01 -11.73 8.82
CA ASP A 21 -7.02 -12.79 8.61
C ASP A 21 -6.75 -13.13 7.13
N ASN A 22 -7.38 -12.44 6.17
CA ASN A 22 -7.26 -12.77 4.74
C ASN A 22 -5.80 -12.77 4.24
N HIS A 23 -4.96 -11.91 4.80
CA HIS A 23 -3.55 -11.79 4.45
C HIS A 23 -2.73 -12.96 5.00
N ILE A 24 -3.11 -13.50 6.18
CA ILE A 24 -2.55 -14.73 6.76
C ILE A 24 -2.92 -15.94 5.90
N VAL A 25 -4.19 -16.05 5.48
CA VAL A 25 -4.61 -17.07 4.51
C VAL A 25 -3.81 -16.95 3.21
N GLY A 26 -3.60 -15.72 2.72
CA GLY A 26 -2.78 -15.45 1.55
C GLY A 26 -1.33 -15.91 1.71
N TYR A 27 -0.74 -15.72 2.89
CA TYR A 27 0.61 -16.20 3.22
C TYR A 27 0.71 -17.72 3.13
N HIS A 28 -0.18 -18.47 3.79
CA HIS A 28 -0.15 -19.93 3.75
C HIS A 28 -0.49 -20.48 2.36
N LEU A 29 -1.38 -19.81 1.60
CA LEU A 29 -1.62 -20.14 0.19
C LEU A 29 -0.36 -19.99 -0.66
N LEU A 30 0.37 -18.88 -0.49
CA LEU A 30 1.61 -18.63 -1.21
C LEU A 30 2.68 -19.68 -0.88
N ARG A 31 2.78 -20.07 0.39
CA ARG A 31 3.70 -21.11 0.88
C ARG A 31 3.29 -22.54 0.54
N GLY A 32 2.05 -22.76 0.11
CA GLY A 32 1.50 -24.10 -0.07
C GLY A 32 1.31 -24.88 1.24
N ASP A 33 1.18 -24.19 2.36
CA ASP A 33 1.01 -24.78 3.70
C ASP A 33 -0.42 -25.26 3.91
N ARG A 34 -0.69 -26.50 3.50
CA ARG A 34 -2.04 -27.10 3.52
C ARG A 34 -2.55 -27.34 4.93
N ASP A 35 -1.67 -27.60 5.88
CA ASP A 35 -2.06 -27.93 7.25
C ASP A 35 -2.56 -26.66 7.96
N ALA A 36 -1.84 -25.54 7.85
CA ALA A 36 -2.29 -24.26 8.36
C ALA A 36 -3.61 -23.82 7.71
N LEU A 37 -3.75 -23.96 6.39
CA LEU A 37 -4.99 -23.64 5.68
C LEU A 37 -6.18 -24.48 6.17
N SER A 38 -5.97 -25.78 6.38
CA SER A 38 -7.00 -26.67 6.90
C SER A 38 -7.42 -26.29 8.32
N ALA A 39 -6.46 -25.91 9.18
CA ALA A 39 -6.72 -25.42 10.53
C ALA A 39 -7.51 -24.10 10.54
N MET A 40 -7.29 -23.22 9.55
CA MET A 40 -8.08 -22.01 9.34
C MET A 40 -9.45 -22.28 8.67
N GLY A 41 -9.79 -23.53 8.38
CA GLY A 41 -11.05 -23.91 7.72
C GLY A 41 -11.08 -23.64 6.22
N ILE A 42 -9.93 -23.42 5.59
CA ILE A 42 -9.81 -23.15 4.15
C ILE A 42 -9.45 -24.47 3.43
N ARG A 43 -10.43 -25.09 2.78
CA ARG A 43 -10.23 -26.30 1.96
C ARG A 43 -10.81 -26.04 0.57
N PHE A 44 -9.94 -26.01 -0.45
CA PHE A 44 -10.29 -25.76 -1.86
C PHE A 44 -10.91 -24.37 -2.14
N PRO A 45 -10.20 -23.27 -1.86
CA PRO A 45 -10.69 -21.96 -2.24
C PRO A 45 -10.85 -21.87 -3.77
N SER A 46 -11.95 -21.27 -4.22
CA SER A 46 -12.14 -20.97 -5.64
C SER A 46 -10.98 -20.12 -6.17
N ARG A 47 -10.73 -20.14 -7.48
CA ARG A 47 -9.68 -19.32 -8.09
C ARG A 47 -9.80 -17.83 -7.75
N ARG A 48 -11.04 -17.32 -7.66
CA ARG A 48 -11.33 -15.93 -7.28
C ARG A 48 -10.94 -15.67 -5.82
N MET A 49 -11.31 -16.56 -4.89
CA MET A 49 -10.91 -16.43 -3.48
C MET A 49 -9.40 -16.55 -3.31
N HIS A 50 -8.77 -17.48 -4.02
CA HIS A 50 -7.32 -17.63 -4.02
C HIS A 50 -6.62 -16.33 -4.40
N GLN A 51 -7.02 -15.71 -5.53
CA GLN A 51 -6.49 -14.42 -5.96
C GLN A 51 -6.78 -13.30 -4.94
N PHE A 52 -7.95 -13.32 -4.32
CA PHE A 52 -8.31 -12.35 -3.29
C PHE A 52 -7.41 -12.44 -2.06
N PHE A 53 -7.16 -13.64 -1.52
CA PHE A 53 -6.24 -13.84 -0.39
C PHE A 53 -4.80 -13.44 -0.71
N ILE A 54 -4.28 -13.82 -1.90
CA ILE A 54 -2.96 -13.36 -2.36
C ILE A 54 -2.91 -11.83 -2.44
N SER A 55 -3.98 -11.20 -2.95
CA SER A 55 -4.05 -9.73 -3.01
C SER A 55 -4.11 -9.07 -1.63
N ALA A 56 -4.67 -9.76 -0.62
CA ALA A 56 -4.67 -9.29 0.77
C ALA A 56 -3.27 -9.38 1.40
N LEU A 57 -2.51 -10.46 1.13
CA LEU A 57 -1.10 -10.54 1.52
C LEU A 57 -0.27 -9.40 0.91
N GLN A 58 -0.39 -9.19 -0.40
CA GLN A 58 0.31 -8.10 -1.09
C GLN A 58 -0.06 -6.73 -0.50
N ALA A 59 -1.33 -6.53 -0.15
CA ALA A 59 -1.81 -5.31 0.49
C ALA A 59 -1.23 -5.11 1.90
N ALA A 60 -1.11 -6.17 2.71
CA ALA A 60 -0.50 -6.09 4.03
C ALA A 60 0.98 -5.69 3.95
N LEU A 61 1.74 -6.34 3.05
CA LEU A 61 3.15 -6.00 2.83
C LEU A 61 3.34 -4.57 2.28
N PHE A 62 2.45 -4.12 1.39
CA PHE A 62 2.42 -2.72 0.95
C PHE A 62 2.15 -1.75 2.10
N ASN A 63 1.18 -2.07 2.97
CA ASN A 63 0.86 -1.24 4.13
C ASN A 63 2.06 -1.08 5.08
N GLN A 64 2.91 -2.10 5.22
CA GLN A 64 4.16 -1.99 6.00
C GLN A 64 5.13 -0.96 5.40
N VAL A 65 5.22 -0.87 4.07
CA VAL A 65 6.03 0.17 3.40
C VAL A 65 5.47 1.56 3.68
N VAL A 66 4.14 1.73 3.58
CA VAL A 66 3.48 3.01 3.91
C VAL A 66 3.75 3.38 5.37
N ALA A 67 3.59 2.45 6.31
CA ALA A 67 3.81 2.68 7.74
C ALA A 67 5.25 3.12 8.04
N GLN A 68 6.26 2.42 7.50
CA GLN A 68 7.67 2.80 7.71
C GLN A 68 8.01 4.16 7.08
N ARG A 69 7.41 4.51 5.93
CA ARG A 69 7.59 5.83 5.31
C ARG A 69 6.91 6.94 6.11
N MET A 70 5.75 6.66 6.72
CA MET A 70 5.08 7.58 7.62
C MET A 70 5.89 7.82 8.89
N GLU A 71 6.37 6.75 9.54
CA GLU A 71 7.19 6.83 10.75
C GLU A 71 8.50 7.61 10.52
N ALA A 72 9.13 7.39 9.36
CA ALA A 72 10.31 8.13 8.95
C ALA A 72 10.03 9.58 8.48
N GLY A 73 8.76 10.00 8.38
CA GLY A 73 8.39 11.32 7.86
C GLY A 73 8.74 11.53 6.37
N THR A 74 8.78 10.45 5.57
CA THR A 74 9.18 10.45 4.15
C THR A 74 8.07 10.02 3.20
N LEU A 75 6.82 9.99 3.65
CA LEU A 75 5.67 9.61 2.82
C LEU A 75 5.50 10.54 1.62
N ASP A 76 5.69 11.84 1.84
CA ASP A 76 5.51 12.92 0.88
C ASP A 76 6.77 13.34 0.13
N SER A 77 7.87 12.60 0.33
CA SER A 77 9.16 12.86 -0.33
C SER A 77 9.61 11.71 -1.22
N VAL A 78 10.58 11.99 -2.07
CA VAL A 78 11.31 10.99 -2.87
C VAL A 78 12.74 10.84 -2.35
N VAL A 79 13.30 9.64 -2.51
CA VAL A 79 14.69 9.30 -2.15
C VAL A 79 15.38 8.67 -3.36
N ALA A 80 16.71 8.70 -3.39
CA ALA A 80 17.46 8.14 -4.52
C ALA A 80 17.15 6.64 -4.69
N GLY A 81 16.88 6.23 -5.94
CA GLY A 81 16.51 4.87 -6.28
C GLY A 81 15.05 4.50 -6.03
N VAL A 82 14.23 5.36 -5.43
CA VAL A 82 12.79 5.10 -5.32
C VAL A 82 12.12 5.11 -6.70
N ILE A 83 11.11 4.28 -6.88
CA ILE A 83 10.24 4.37 -8.05
C ILE A 83 9.15 5.40 -7.77
N ALA A 84 9.07 6.46 -8.57
CA ALA A 84 8.00 7.44 -8.54
C ALA A 84 6.97 7.16 -9.65
N SER A 85 5.74 7.60 -9.42
CA SER A 85 4.67 7.63 -10.42
C SER A 85 4.25 9.08 -10.67
N LYS A 86 4.05 9.46 -11.93
CA LYS A 86 3.47 10.75 -12.32
C LYS A 86 1.96 10.73 -12.08
N GLU A 87 1.43 11.75 -11.41
CA GLU A 87 0.00 11.80 -11.06
C GLU A 87 -0.90 11.81 -12.30
N GLU A 88 -0.55 12.62 -13.31
CA GLU A 88 -1.36 12.79 -14.52
C GLU A 88 -1.42 11.53 -15.40
N THR A 89 -0.28 10.85 -15.57
CA THR A 89 -0.15 9.77 -16.58
C THR A 89 -0.02 8.37 -15.97
N GLY A 90 0.23 8.27 -14.66
CA GLY A 90 0.60 7.02 -13.99
C GLY A 90 1.99 6.48 -14.36
N GLY A 91 2.74 7.18 -15.22
CA GLY A 91 4.04 6.73 -15.72
C GLY A 91 5.04 6.51 -14.58
N LEU A 92 5.73 5.37 -14.60
CA LEU A 92 6.68 4.95 -13.58
C LEU A 92 8.12 5.25 -14.02
N PHE A 93 8.95 5.74 -13.09
CA PHE A 93 10.37 5.97 -13.32
C PHE A 93 11.17 5.91 -12.02
N ILE A 94 12.48 5.63 -12.11
CA ILE A 94 13.39 5.67 -10.96
C ILE A 94 13.86 7.10 -10.74
N VAL A 95 13.82 7.56 -9.49
CA VAL A 95 14.39 8.85 -9.09
C VAL A 95 15.90 8.70 -8.95
N GLU A 96 16.65 9.20 -9.93
CA GLU A 96 18.12 9.19 -9.91
C GLU A 96 18.66 10.45 -9.19
N VAL A 97 18.10 11.63 -9.49
CA VAL A 97 18.54 12.92 -8.92
C VAL A 97 17.42 13.51 -8.05
N VAL A 98 17.54 13.32 -6.74
CA VAL A 98 16.49 13.71 -5.76
C VAL A 98 16.17 15.20 -5.82
N GLU A 99 17.17 16.07 -5.91
CA GLU A 99 16.94 17.53 -5.88
C GLU A 99 16.14 18.04 -7.09
N ALA A 100 16.28 17.39 -8.25
CA ALA A 100 15.48 17.73 -9.43
C ALA A 100 14.01 17.34 -9.28
N GLU A 101 13.74 16.25 -8.55
CA GLU A 101 12.40 15.68 -8.38
C GLU A 101 11.70 16.17 -7.10
N ARG A 102 12.45 16.73 -6.14
CA ARG A 102 11.93 17.24 -4.86
C ARG A 102 10.78 18.24 -5.02
N PRO A 103 10.84 19.25 -5.92
CA PRO A 103 9.73 20.19 -6.08
C PRO A 103 8.47 19.51 -6.63
N ARG A 104 8.64 18.55 -7.55
CA ARG A 104 7.55 17.78 -8.18
C ARG A 104 6.87 16.85 -7.17
N ALA A 105 7.66 16.27 -6.24
CA ALA A 105 7.12 15.52 -5.12
C ALA A 105 6.39 16.45 -4.14
N ALA A 106 6.95 17.61 -3.80
CA ALA A 106 6.30 18.56 -2.88
C ALA A 106 4.95 19.06 -3.40
N SER A 107 4.79 19.23 -4.72
CA SER A 107 3.55 19.65 -5.37
C SER A 107 2.57 18.51 -5.70
N CYS A 108 2.89 17.26 -5.34
CA CYS A 108 2.14 16.05 -5.71
C CYS A 108 2.05 15.79 -7.23
N GLU A 109 2.86 16.43 -8.08
CA GLU A 109 2.98 16.08 -9.50
C GLU A 109 3.51 14.64 -9.67
N ILE A 110 4.36 14.22 -8.72
CA ILE A 110 4.80 12.84 -8.59
C ILE A 110 4.61 12.35 -7.15
N SER A 111 4.49 11.04 -6.99
CA SER A 111 4.50 10.37 -5.69
C SER A 111 5.42 9.17 -5.71
N ALA A 112 6.19 8.99 -4.63
CA ALA A 112 6.89 7.74 -4.38
C ALA A 112 5.89 6.58 -4.35
N THR A 113 6.31 5.42 -4.85
CA THR A 113 5.48 4.21 -4.91
C THR A 113 6.03 3.14 -3.98
N GLY A 114 5.16 2.22 -3.56
CA GLY A 114 5.52 0.97 -2.91
C GLY A 114 5.17 -0.24 -3.80
N PRO A 115 5.70 -1.42 -3.45
CA PRO A 115 5.49 -2.66 -4.18
C PRO A 115 4.14 -3.28 -3.83
N ILE A 116 3.40 -3.67 -4.86
CA ILE A 116 2.49 -4.81 -4.79
C ILE A 116 3.32 -5.99 -5.27
N TYR A 117 3.89 -6.73 -4.32
CA TYR A 117 4.95 -7.71 -4.60
C TYR A 117 4.57 -8.76 -5.64
N GLY A 118 5.49 -9.06 -6.55
CA GLY A 118 5.33 -10.12 -7.51
C GLY A 118 6.59 -10.36 -8.33
N TYR A 119 6.63 -11.50 -9.03
CA TYR A 119 7.86 -12.06 -9.62
C TYR A 119 8.44 -11.26 -10.81
N ARG A 120 7.75 -10.21 -11.26
CA ARG A 120 8.15 -9.40 -12.43
C ARG A 120 7.85 -7.91 -12.23
N MET A 121 7.83 -7.45 -10.97
CA MET A 121 7.61 -6.04 -10.67
C MET A 121 8.86 -5.21 -10.98
N MET A 122 8.69 -3.90 -11.14
CA MET A 122 9.82 -2.98 -11.17
C MET A 122 10.36 -2.82 -9.75
N GLU A 123 11.65 -3.03 -9.55
CA GLU A 123 12.30 -2.99 -8.23
C GLU A 123 12.94 -1.63 -7.96
N ALA A 124 12.71 -1.11 -6.76
CA ALA A 124 13.40 0.10 -6.30
C ALA A 124 14.88 -0.22 -5.98
N ARG A 125 15.72 0.81 -5.98
CA ARG A 125 17.16 0.73 -5.71
C ARG A 125 17.50 1.50 -4.43
N GLY A 126 18.75 1.35 -3.98
CA GLY A 126 19.27 2.09 -2.82
C GLY A 126 18.45 1.85 -1.56
N GLU A 127 18.21 2.91 -0.79
CA GLU A 127 17.49 2.84 0.49
C GLU A 127 16.05 2.34 0.33
N ALA A 128 15.36 2.77 -0.74
CA ALA A 128 13.99 2.34 -1.02
C ALA A 128 13.95 0.84 -1.35
N GLY A 129 14.86 0.36 -2.20
CA GLY A 129 14.99 -1.07 -2.49
C GLY A 129 15.33 -1.91 -1.24
N ALA A 130 16.23 -1.40 -0.39
CA ALA A 130 16.59 -2.06 0.86
C ALA A 130 15.41 -2.15 1.85
N LEU A 131 14.59 -1.09 1.95
CA LEU A 131 13.35 -1.09 2.74
C LEU A 131 12.38 -2.18 2.26
N GLU A 132 12.10 -2.21 0.95
CA GLU A 132 11.20 -3.19 0.34
C GLU A 132 11.73 -4.62 0.53
N GLY A 133 13.02 -4.85 0.27
CA GLY A 133 13.67 -6.15 0.48
C GLY A 133 13.63 -6.61 1.94
N ARG A 134 13.83 -5.70 2.92
CA ARG A 134 13.71 -6.03 4.35
C ARG A 134 12.30 -6.46 4.73
N ILE A 135 11.28 -5.74 4.29
CA ILE A 135 9.88 -6.10 4.57
C ILE A 135 9.55 -7.49 4.01
N LEU A 136 9.96 -7.77 2.78
CA LEU A 136 9.69 -9.06 2.16
C LEU A 136 10.44 -10.21 2.85
N SER A 137 11.71 -10.00 3.19
CA SER A 137 12.54 -10.99 3.89
C SER A 137 12.11 -11.22 5.34
N GLN A 138 11.60 -10.20 6.05
CA GLN A 138 11.00 -10.34 7.38
C GLN A 138 9.74 -11.21 7.36
N ALA A 139 8.97 -11.18 6.26
CA ALA A 139 7.89 -12.13 6.02
C ALA A 139 8.39 -13.52 5.58
N GLY A 140 9.71 -13.71 5.46
CA GLY A 140 10.34 -14.94 4.97
C GLY A 140 10.16 -15.18 3.46
N LEU A 141 9.67 -14.20 2.71
CA LEU A 141 9.31 -14.35 1.30
C LEU A 141 10.41 -13.81 0.38
N THR A 142 10.33 -14.23 -0.88
CA THR A 142 11.11 -13.75 -2.02
C THR A 142 10.16 -13.39 -3.16
N LEU A 143 10.64 -12.64 -4.16
CA LEU A 143 9.81 -12.34 -5.34
C LEU A 143 9.44 -13.59 -6.13
N GLU A 144 10.28 -14.63 -6.08
CA GLU A 144 10.08 -15.87 -6.82
C GLU A 144 8.92 -16.71 -6.26
N ASP A 145 8.63 -16.62 -4.95
CA ASP A 145 7.46 -17.27 -4.34
C ASP A 145 6.15 -16.88 -5.04
N PHE A 146 6.06 -15.65 -5.57
CA PHE A 146 4.89 -15.16 -6.30
C PHE A 146 4.72 -15.75 -7.71
N ARG A 147 5.73 -16.46 -8.24
CA ARG A 147 5.64 -17.09 -9.57
C ARG A 147 4.63 -18.23 -9.57
N ALA A 148 4.56 -19.02 -8.51
CA ALA A 148 3.62 -20.13 -8.38
C ALA A 148 2.16 -19.69 -8.52
N VAL A 149 1.83 -18.50 -7.99
CA VAL A 149 0.50 -17.90 -8.06
C VAL A 149 0.32 -16.96 -9.26
N ARG A 150 1.32 -16.87 -10.14
CA ARG A 150 1.37 -16.01 -11.34
C ARG A 150 1.13 -14.52 -11.04
N ALA A 151 1.48 -14.07 -9.84
CA ALA A 151 1.35 -12.67 -9.45
C ALA A 151 2.57 -11.89 -9.95
N ARG A 152 2.42 -11.15 -11.07
CA ARG A 152 3.51 -10.37 -11.68
C ARG A 152 3.98 -9.20 -10.80
N GLY A 153 3.10 -8.68 -9.95
CA GLY A 153 3.36 -7.51 -9.13
C GLY A 153 3.29 -6.20 -9.92
N VAL A 154 3.06 -5.10 -9.21
CA VAL A 154 2.93 -3.74 -9.76
C VAL A 154 3.45 -2.70 -8.76
N ARG A 155 3.52 -1.43 -9.18
CA ARG A 155 3.80 -0.29 -8.28
C ARG A 155 2.51 0.43 -7.94
N ARG A 156 2.40 0.89 -6.70
CA ARG A 156 1.26 1.66 -6.19
C ARG A 156 1.77 2.93 -5.51
N PRO A 157 1.24 4.12 -5.81
CA PRO A 157 1.59 5.35 -5.08
C PRO A 157 1.37 5.20 -3.57
N LEU A 158 2.32 5.64 -2.76
CA LEU A 158 2.26 5.55 -1.29
C LEU A 158 1.22 6.50 -0.67
N ARG A 159 0.87 7.56 -1.40
CA ARG A 159 -0.15 8.53 -1.04
C ARG A 159 -1.05 8.82 -2.23
N TYR A 160 -2.20 9.42 -1.97
CA TYR A 160 -3.07 10.01 -3.00
C TYR A 160 -3.36 11.46 -2.64
N HIS A 161 -3.62 12.29 -3.66
CA HIS A 161 -4.05 13.66 -3.44
C HIS A 161 -5.57 13.71 -3.29
N PRO A 162 -6.11 14.18 -2.15
CA PRO A 162 -7.55 14.38 -2.02
C PRO A 162 -7.94 15.66 -2.79
N GLY A 163 -8.60 15.50 -3.93
CA GLY A 163 -9.06 16.64 -4.73
C GLY A 163 -10.28 17.32 -4.11
N GLU A 164 -10.43 18.62 -4.34
CA GLU A 164 -11.65 19.39 -4.02
C GLU A 164 -12.12 19.26 -2.56
N VAL A 165 -11.16 19.28 -1.60
CA VAL A 165 -11.49 19.15 -0.18
C VAL A 165 -12.26 20.37 0.31
N SER A 166 -13.46 20.13 0.83
CA SER A 166 -14.26 21.11 1.55
C SER A 166 -14.90 20.48 2.79
N TYR A 167 -15.21 21.28 3.80
CA TYR A 167 -15.87 20.80 5.00
C TYR A 167 -16.83 21.83 5.59
N THR A 168 -17.87 21.33 6.25
CA THR A 168 -18.76 22.10 7.12
C THR A 168 -18.81 21.44 8.48
N ALA A 169 -18.89 22.24 9.54
CA ALA A 169 -18.94 21.75 10.92
C ALA A 169 -20.05 22.47 11.69
N ASP A 170 -20.81 21.71 12.48
CA ASP A 170 -21.86 22.20 13.36
C ASP A 170 -21.87 21.41 14.69
N ALA A 171 -22.93 21.53 15.47
CA ALA A 171 -23.06 20.85 16.76
C ALA A 171 -23.25 19.33 16.64
N GLU A 172 -23.69 18.82 15.49
CA GLU A 172 -23.96 17.41 15.23
C GLU A 172 -22.74 16.68 14.64
N GLY A 173 -21.85 17.40 13.96
CA GLY A 173 -20.58 16.85 13.52
C GLY A 173 -19.88 17.62 12.41
N VAL A 174 -19.09 16.89 11.63
CA VAL A 174 -18.29 17.43 10.53
C VAL A 174 -18.60 16.65 9.25
N VAL A 175 -19.03 17.37 8.21
CA VAL A 175 -19.25 16.84 6.87
C VAL A 175 -18.06 17.23 5.99
N ILE A 176 -17.46 16.26 5.31
CA ILE A 176 -16.27 16.47 4.48
C ILE A 176 -16.55 15.94 3.08
N THR A 177 -16.32 16.78 2.08
CA THR A 177 -16.37 16.42 0.67
C THR A 177 -14.96 16.39 0.11
N PHE A 178 -14.61 15.34 -0.62
CA PHE A 178 -13.33 15.20 -1.29
C PHE A 178 -13.39 14.14 -2.38
N PHE A 179 -12.45 14.21 -3.32
CA PHE A 179 -12.20 13.17 -4.30
C PHE A 179 -11.16 12.16 -3.80
N ALA A 180 -11.42 10.87 -4.02
CA ALA A 180 -10.45 9.80 -3.85
C ALA A 180 -10.34 8.98 -5.15
N PRO A 181 -9.13 8.79 -5.70
CA PRO A 181 -8.96 8.05 -6.94
C PRO A 181 -9.31 6.57 -6.77
N LYS A 182 -9.54 5.89 -7.89
CA LYS A 182 -9.86 4.46 -7.89
C LYS A 182 -8.80 3.67 -7.12
N GLY A 183 -9.27 2.92 -6.12
CA GLY A 183 -8.42 2.06 -5.30
C GLY A 183 -7.78 2.77 -4.11
N ALA A 184 -7.98 4.08 -3.93
CA ALA A 184 -7.81 4.74 -2.63
C ALA A 184 -9.05 4.54 -1.76
N PHE A 185 -8.92 4.75 -0.45
CA PHE A 185 -10.00 4.52 0.51
C PHE A 185 -10.27 5.78 1.32
N ALA A 186 -11.52 6.25 1.33
CA ALA A 186 -11.98 7.38 2.14
C ALA A 186 -11.66 7.21 3.63
N THR A 187 -11.65 5.97 4.12
CA THR A 187 -11.32 5.63 5.50
C THR A 187 -9.89 6.03 5.88
N MET A 188 -8.96 6.12 4.93
CA MET A 188 -7.60 6.58 5.22
C MET A 188 -7.55 8.09 5.48
N LEU A 189 -8.34 8.89 4.75
CA LEU A 189 -8.47 10.32 5.05
C LEU A 189 -9.12 10.53 6.43
N LEU A 190 -10.22 9.82 6.70
CA LEU A 190 -10.90 9.92 8.00
C LEU A 190 -10.00 9.50 9.15
N ARG A 191 -9.20 8.43 8.98
CA ARG A 191 -8.21 8.00 9.97
C ARG A 191 -7.21 9.10 10.28
N GLU A 192 -6.69 9.76 9.25
CA GLU A 192 -5.75 10.86 9.45
C GLU A 192 -6.37 12.09 10.12
N LEU A 193 -7.67 12.33 9.95
CA LEU A 193 -8.37 13.42 10.63
C LEU A 193 -8.75 13.09 12.08
N MET A 194 -9.27 11.89 12.30
CA MET A 194 -9.77 11.48 13.61
C MET A 194 -8.64 11.03 14.56
N LYS A 195 -7.45 10.72 14.03
CA LYS A 195 -6.29 10.21 14.79
C LYS A 195 -6.60 8.99 15.66
N VAL A 196 -7.61 8.20 15.27
CA VAL A 196 -8.00 6.98 15.97
C VAL A 196 -7.05 5.85 15.54
N PRO A 197 -6.50 5.06 16.48
CA PRO A 197 -5.69 3.89 16.14
C PRO A 197 -6.51 2.90 15.32
N MET A 198 -5.89 2.25 14.33
CA MET A 198 -6.48 1.03 13.81
C MET A 198 -6.44 -0.03 14.91
N ALA A 199 -7.48 -0.83 15.06
CA ALA A 199 -7.33 -2.12 15.72
C ALA A 199 -6.13 -2.81 15.06
N ALA A 200 -5.10 -3.10 15.85
CA ALA A 200 -3.91 -3.76 15.35
C ALA A 200 -4.35 -5.05 14.65
N ILE A 201 -3.88 -5.23 13.42
CA ILE A 201 -3.97 -6.52 12.76
C ILE A 201 -2.70 -7.22 13.20
N ASP A 202 -2.81 -8.00 14.28
CA ASP A 202 -1.76 -8.86 14.80
C ASP A 202 -1.45 -10.01 13.82
#